data_AF-A0A9D8RS65-F1
#
_entry.id   AF-A0A9D8RS65-F1
#
_cell.length_a   1.000
_cell.length_b   1.000
_cell.length_c   1.000
_cell.angle_alpha   90.00
_cell.angle_beta   90.00
_cell.angle_gamma   90.00
#
_symmetry.space_group_name_H-M   'P 1'
#
loop_
_entity.id
_entity.type
_entity.pdbx_description
1 polymer ?
#
loop_
_entity_poly.entity_id
_entity_poly.type
_entity_poly.pdbx_seq_one_letter_code
_entity_poly.pdbx_strand_id
1 'polypeptide(L)'
;PPEKHPYYLEIIGQEVKRLSRLVSSLLDISRMEAGNRKFEKTPFDICEMARIILLSFEAKIDAKRLDVEFEAPDDRLMVYSDKDAINQVLYNLCDNAVKFSKEGGKYRICITEAQTHVTVKVYNEGAGIAEEDLPHVFDRFYKSDKSRGLDKTGVGLGLYICKTIMDNLEETISVVSRQGENCEFSITLTKFKEDKHSFRQNLPDS
;
A
#
# COMPACT_ATOMS: atom_id res chain seq x y z
N PRO A 1 13.51 -23.56 -31.71
CA PRO A 1 14.28 -22.69 -32.63
C PRO A 1 15.21 -21.75 -31.86
N PRO A 2 16.48 -21.61 -32.24
CA PRO A 2 17.47 -20.75 -31.57
C PRO A 2 17.04 -19.28 -31.46
N GLU A 3 16.13 -18.81 -32.32
CA GLU A 3 15.54 -17.46 -32.28
C GLU A 3 14.64 -17.19 -31.05
N LYS A 4 14.17 -18.23 -30.34
CA LYS A 4 13.38 -18.07 -29.10
C LYS A 4 14.23 -18.02 -27.82
N HIS A 5 15.56 -18.15 -27.92
CA HIS A 5 16.45 -18.10 -26.75
C HIS A 5 16.34 -16.80 -25.94
N PRO A 6 16.29 -15.60 -26.55
CA PRO A 6 16.13 -14.34 -25.82
C PRO A 6 14.80 -14.30 -25.06
N TYR A 7 13.73 -14.78 -25.69
CA TYR A 7 12.39 -14.87 -25.10
C TYR A 7 12.33 -15.83 -23.90
N TYR A 8 12.94 -17.01 -23.99
CA TYR A 8 13.02 -17.93 -22.86
C TYR A 8 13.91 -17.40 -21.73
N LEU A 9 15.02 -16.72 -22.04
CA LEU A 9 15.88 -16.08 -21.06
C LEU A 9 15.17 -14.93 -20.33
N GLU A 10 14.33 -14.17 -21.03
CA GLU A 10 13.51 -13.12 -20.42
C GLU A 10 12.46 -13.72 -19.48
N ILE A 11 11.75 -14.77 -19.90
CA ILE A 11 10.79 -15.51 -19.05
C ILE A 11 11.49 -16.06 -17.81
N ILE A 12 12.63 -16.75 -17.98
CA ILE A 12 13.40 -17.31 -16.87
C ILE A 12 13.87 -16.18 -15.94
N GLY A 13 14.36 -15.07 -16.48
CA GLY A 13 14.79 -13.91 -15.70
C GLY A 13 13.66 -13.27 -14.89
N GLN A 14 12.47 -13.15 -15.47
CA GLN A 14 11.27 -12.68 -14.77
C GLN A 14 10.87 -13.65 -13.64
N GLU A 15 10.96 -14.95 -13.89
CA GLU A 15 10.60 -15.97 -12.92
C GLU A 15 11.58 -16.04 -11.75
N VAL A 16 12.89 -15.89 -12.00
CA VAL A 16 13.91 -15.77 -10.95
C VAL A 16 13.68 -14.52 -10.09
N LYS A 17 13.38 -13.37 -10.70
CA LYS A 17 13.01 -12.14 -9.96
C LYS A 17 11.74 -12.32 -9.13
N ARG A 18 10.76 -13.08 -9.65
CA ARG A 18 9.53 -13.41 -8.91
C ARG A 18 9.86 -14.27 -7.69
N LEU A 19 10.62 -15.35 -7.86
CA LEU A 19 11.05 -16.23 -6.77
C LEU A 19 11.86 -15.48 -5.71
N SER A 20 12.79 -14.62 -6.13
CA SER A 20 13.57 -13.80 -5.19
C SER A 20 12.68 -12.90 -4.34
N ARG A 21 11.69 -12.22 -4.95
CA ARG A 21 10.73 -11.38 -4.22
C ARG A 21 9.93 -12.20 -3.21
N LEU A 22 9.54 -13.42 -3.55
CA LEU A 22 8.80 -14.30 -2.65
C LEU A 22 9.63 -14.74 -1.46
N VAL A 23 10.87 -15.15 -1.68
CA VAL A 23 11.78 -15.53 -0.60
C VAL A 23 12.01 -14.35 0.34
N SER A 24 12.27 -13.15 -0.19
CA SER A 24 12.41 -11.92 0.60
C SER A 24 11.15 -11.63 1.42
N SER A 25 9.97 -11.63 0.79
CA SER A 25 8.70 -11.40 1.49
C SER A 25 8.44 -12.43 2.59
N LEU A 26 8.76 -13.70 2.37
CA LEU A 26 8.62 -14.75 3.39
C LEU A 26 9.57 -14.56 4.57
N LEU A 27 10.82 -14.17 4.31
CA LEU A 27 11.80 -13.87 5.35
C LEU A 27 11.38 -12.63 6.16
N ASP A 28 10.87 -11.60 5.50
CA ASP A 28 10.39 -10.39 6.15
C ASP A 28 9.19 -10.67 7.05
N ILE A 29 8.22 -11.45 6.55
CA ILE A 29 7.08 -11.94 7.34
C ILE A 29 7.59 -12.72 8.56
N SER A 30 8.48 -13.69 8.36
CA SER A 30 9.00 -14.51 9.46
C SER A 30 9.71 -13.68 10.52
N ARG A 31 10.43 -12.62 10.14
CA ARG A 31 11.06 -11.69 11.09
C ARG A 31 10.04 -10.83 11.84
N MET A 32 8.97 -10.39 11.17
CA MET A 32 7.88 -9.62 11.78
C MET A 32 7.08 -10.49 12.76
N GLU A 33 6.69 -11.70 12.37
CA GLU A 33 5.97 -12.65 13.23
C GLU A 33 6.79 -13.06 14.46
N ALA A 34 8.11 -13.17 14.32
CA ALA A 34 9.01 -13.45 15.44
C ALA A 34 9.28 -12.24 16.35
N GLY A 35 8.69 -11.06 16.06
CA GLY A 35 8.96 -9.82 16.79
C GLY A 35 10.40 -9.29 16.62
N ASN A 36 11.14 -9.82 15.64
CA ASN A 36 12.56 -9.53 15.44
C ASN A 36 12.80 -8.35 14.49
N ARG A 37 11.77 -7.88 13.78
CA ARG A 37 11.85 -6.65 12.99
C ARG A 37 11.71 -5.44 13.92
N LYS A 38 12.75 -4.61 14.01
CA LYS A 38 12.66 -3.31 14.66
C LYS A 38 12.09 -2.30 13.67
N PHE A 39 10.97 -1.69 14.03
CA PHE A 39 10.40 -0.57 13.27
C PHE A 39 11.00 0.75 13.78
N GLU A 40 11.47 1.58 12.85
CA GLU A 40 12.09 2.86 13.15
C GLU A 40 11.07 3.98 12.91
N LYS A 41 10.30 4.31 13.96
CA LYS A 41 9.27 5.35 13.86
C LYS A 41 9.90 6.74 13.77
N THR A 42 9.59 7.48 12.71
CA THR A 42 10.02 8.85 12.48
C THR A 42 8.87 9.71 11.95
N PRO A 43 8.87 11.04 12.16
CA PRO A 43 7.91 11.92 11.53
C PRO A 43 8.14 12.00 10.01
N PHE A 44 7.08 11.85 9.21
CA PHE A 44 7.15 12.07 7.76
C PHE A 44 5.81 12.59 7.20
N ASP A 45 5.87 13.24 6.03
CA ASP A 45 4.70 13.76 5.32
C ASP A 45 4.02 12.63 4.51
N ILE A 46 2.81 12.24 4.92
CA ILE A 46 2.06 11.16 4.25
C ILE A 46 1.51 11.62 2.89
N CYS A 47 1.23 12.91 2.71
CA CYS A 47 0.76 13.47 1.44
C CYS A 47 1.87 13.42 0.39
N GLU A 48 3.10 13.78 0.76
CA GLU A 48 4.27 13.64 -0.13
C GLU A 48 4.49 12.17 -0.54
N MET A 49 4.47 11.25 0.44
CA MET A 49 4.62 9.82 0.16
C MET A 49 3.56 9.32 -0.83
N ALA A 50 2.29 9.67 -0.62
CA ALA A 50 1.20 9.26 -1.50
C ALA A 50 1.35 9.82 -2.93
N ARG A 51 1.81 11.07 -3.08
CA ARG A 51 2.09 11.67 -4.40
C ARG A 51 3.20 10.93 -5.14
N ILE A 52 4.31 10.63 -4.46
CA ILE A 52 5.44 9.89 -5.07
C ILE A 52 4.98 8.50 -5.51
N ILE A 53 4.20 7.81 -4.67
CA ILE A 53 3.65 6.50 -5.01
C ILE A 53 2.73 6.62 -6.22
N LEU A 54 1.81 7.60 -6.25
CA LEU A 54 0.92 7.82 -7.39
C LEU A 54 1.69 8.00 -8.71
N LEU A 55 2.74 8.83 -8.71
CA LEU A 55 3.61 9.03 -9.87
C LEU A 55 4.30 7.73 -10.33
N SER A 56 4.68 6.85 -9.40
CA SER A 56 5.28 5.55 -9.75
C SER A 56 4.33 4.61 -10.53
N PHE A 57 3.02 4.88 -10.50
CA PHE A 57 1.99 4.12 -11.22
C PHE A 57 1.54 4.78 -12.54
N GLU A 58 2.07 5.94 -12.92
CA GLU A 58 1.65 6.74 -14.09
C GLU A 58 1.49 5.86 -15.35
N ALA A 59 2.53 5.11 -15.74
CA ALA A 59 2.47 4.27 -16.92
C ALA A 59 1.37 3.17 -16.87
N LYS A 60 1.09 2.61 -15.69
CA LYS A 60 0.04 1.59 -15.51
C LYS A 60 -1.36 2.23 -15.52
N ILE A 61 -1.48 3.41 -14.92
CA ILE A 61 -2.69 4.24 -14.89
C ILE A 61 -3.08 4.62 -16.32
N ASP A 62 -2.14 5.16 -17.09
CA ASP A 62 -2.34 5.59 -18.48
C ASP A 62 -2.69 4.41 -19.39
N ALA A 63 -2.00 3.28 -19.22
CA ALA A 63 -2.28 2.07 -19.99
C ALA A 63 -3.71 1.55 -19.78
N LYS A 64 -4.31 1.80 -18.61
CA LYS A 64 -5.71 1.47 -18.29
C LYS A 64 -6.68 2.65 -18.43
N ARG A 65 -6.18 3.83 -18.79
CA ARG A 65 -6.95 5.08 -18.90
C ARG A 65 -7.78 5.37 -17.64
N LEU A 66 -7.20 5.16 -16.46
CA LEU A 66 -7.93 5.36 -15.21
C LEU A 66 -8.24 6.84 -15.00
N ASP A 67 -9.43 7.12 -14.50
CA ASP A 67 -9.81 8.47 -14.04
C ASP A 67 -9.27 8.68 -12.62
N VAL A 68 -8.20 9.47 -12.51
CA VAL A 68 -7.42 9.60 -11.28
C VAL A 68 -7.85 10.83 -10.49
N GLU A 69 -8.24 10.62 -9.24
CA GLU A 69 -8.48 11.68 -8.27
C GLU A 69 -7.50 11.59 -7.08
N PHE A 70 -6.87 12.71 -6.75
CA PHE A 70 -6.02 12.83 -5.57
C PHE A 70 -6.56 13.94 -4.68
N GLU A 71 -7.14 13.56 -3.55
CA GLU A 71 -7.70 14.47 -2.55
C GLU A 71 -6.80 14.43 -1.32
N ALA A 72 -6.18 15.56 -0.97
CA ALA A 72 -5.41 15.71 0.26
C ALA A 72 -5.47 17.17 0.71
N PRO A 73 -5.25 17.47 2.01
CA PRO A 73 -5.10 18.85 2.45
C PRO A 73 -3.90 19.53 1.79
N ASP A 74 -3.99 20.86 1.66
CA ASP A 74 -2.91 21.67 1.09
C ASP A 74 -1.68 21.70 2.00
N ASP A 75 -1.90 21.64 3.33
CA ASP A 75 -0.86 21.61 4.34
C ASP A 75 -0.20 20.23 4.46
N ARG A 76 1.05 20.23 4.94
CA ARG A 76 1.77 18.99 5.26
C ARG A 76 1.07 18.23 6.38
N LEU A 77 0.75 16.97 6.14
CA LEU A 77 0.24 16.07 7.17
C LEU A 77 1.34 15.14 7.65
N MET A 78 1.86 15.45 8.83
CA MET A 78 2.91 14.65 9.46
C MET A 78 2.30 13.49 10.25
N VAL A 79 2.80 12.28 10.01
CA VAL A 79 2.47 11.06 10.78
C VAL A 79 3.72 10.52 11.48
N TYR A 80 3.55 9.79 12.58
CA TYR A 80 4.67 9.23 13.35
C TYR A 80 4.70 7.70 13.24
N SER A 81 5.46 7.18 12.28
CA SER A 81 5.50 5.75 12.00
C SER A 81 6.79 5.35 11.28
N ASP A 82 6.96 4.07 10.97
CA ASP A 82 8.07 3.60 10.14
C ASP A 82 7.81 3.93 8.67
N LYS A 83 8.59 4.87 8.12
CA LYS A 83 8.38 5.43 6.79
C LYS A 83 8.42 4.36 5.69
N ASP A 84 9.38 3.44 5.76
CA ASP A 84 9.57 2.42 4.72
C ASP A 84 8.47 1.36 4.80
N ALA A 85 8.05 0.98 6.01
CA ALA A 85 6.95 0.07 6.22
C ALA A 85 5.61 0.65 5.73
N ILE A 86 5.32 1.92 6.02
CA ILE A 86 4.10 2.59 5.52
C ILE A 86 4.17 2.79 4.01
N ASN A 87 5.35 3.08 3.44
CA ASN A 87 5.52 3.14 1.99
C ASN A 87 5.16 1.79 1.34
N GLN A 88 5.64 0.69 1.92
CA GLN A 88 5.33 -0.66 1.45
C GLN A 88 3.82 -0.97 1.52
N VAL A 89 3.16 -0.59 2.62
CA VAL A 89 1.70 -0.74 2.76
C VAL A 89 0.99 0.04 1.66
N LEU A 90 1.25 1.34 1.55
CA LEU A 90 0.56 2.21 0.60
C LEU A 90 0.83 1.81 -0.85
N TYR A 91 2.06 1.43 -1.19
CA TYR A 91 2.41 0.90 -2.51
C TYR A 91 1.62 -0.37 -2.85
N ASN A 92 1.49 -1.32 -1.91
CA ASN A 92 0.71 -2.53 -2.11
C ASN A 92 -0.78 -2.24 -2.33
N LEU A 93 -1.34 -1.27 -1.58
CA LEU A 93 -2.74 -0.86 -1.75
C LEU A 93 -2.96 -0.21 -3.12
N CYS A 94 -2.06 0.68 -3.54
CA CYS A 94 -2.10 1.32 -4.86
C CYS A 94 -1.90 0.33 -6.01
N ASP A 95 -0.96 -0.63 -5.89
CA ASP A 95 -0.77 -1.67 -6.91
C ASP A 95 -2.03 -2.53 -7.07
N ASN A 96 -2.66 -2.92 -5.96
CA ASN A 96 -3.92 -3.66 -6.00
C ASN A 96 -5.03 -2.83 -6.64
N ALA A 97 -5.18 -1.56 -6.25
CA ALA A 97 -6.19 -0.67 -6.80
C ALA A 97 -6.03 -0.53 -8.33
N VAL A 98 -4.83 -0.21 -8.83
CA VAL A 98 -4.56 -0.10 -10.27
C VAL A 98 -4.75 -1.45 -10.97
N LYS A 99 -4.29 -2.56 -10.38
CA LYS A 99 -4.40 -3.90 -10.97
C LYS A 99 -5.85 -4.37 -11.11
N PHE A 100 -6.69 -4.11 -10.13
CA PHE A 100 -8.09 -4.55 -10.09
C PHE A 100 -9.10 -3.49 -10.58
N SER A 101 -8.62 -2.31 -10.96
CA SER A 101 -9.42 -1.32 -11.67
C SER A 101 -9.85 -1.83 -13.04
N LYS A 102 -11.10 -1.53 -13.42
CA LYS A 102 -11.57 -1.67 -14.81
C LYS A 102 -10.95 -0.58 -15.68
N GLU A 103 -10.85 -0.83 -16.98
CA GLU A 103 -10.40 0.19 -17.95
C GLU A 103 -11.35 1.39 -17.93
N GLY A 104 -10.81 2.61 -17.93
CA GLY A 104 -11.62 3.84 -17.80
C GLY A 104 -12.27 4.06 -16.44
N GLY A 105 -12.02 3.18 -15.46
CA GLY A 105 -12.62 3.25 -14.13
C GLY A 105 -11.98 4.30 -13.24
N LYS A 106 -12.72 4.72 -12.22
CA LYS A 106 -12.24 5.68 -11.23
C LYS A 106 -11.21 5.06 -10.27
N TYR A 107 -10.08 5.74 -10.10
CA TYR A 107 -9.03 5.43 -9.12
C TYR A 107 -8.80 6.66 -8.26
N ARG A 108 -8.90 6.53 -6.94
CA ARG A 108 -8.81 7.68 -6.03
C ARG A 108 -7.95 7.41 -4.81
N ILE A 109 -7.10 8.37 -4.46
CA ILE A 109 -6.45 8.44 -3.16
C ILE A 109 -7.04 9.64 -2.42
N CYS A 110 -7.60 9.40 -1.23
CA CYS A 110 -8.15 10.44 -0.37
C CYS A 110 -7.44 10.41 0.98
N ILE A 111 -6.87 11.54 1.39
CA ILE A 111 -6.20 11.71 2.68
C ILE A 111 -7.01 12.71 3.49
N THR A 112 -7.41 12.29 4.69
CA THR A 112 -8.21 13.13 5.59
C THR A 112 -7.56 13.19 6.96
N GLU A 113 -7.55 14.38 7.54
CA GLU A 113 -7.02 14.64 8.87
C GLU A 113 -8.13 14.62 9.92
N ALA A 114 -7.88 13.93 11.03
CA ALA A 114 -8.64 14.05 12.27
C ALA A 114 -7.73 14.60 13.39
N GLN A 115 -8.30 14.86 14.58
CA GLN A 115 -7.55 15.47 15.69
C GLN A 115 -6.29 14.69 16.10
N THR A 116 -6.34 13.37 16.03
CA THR A 116 -5.29 12.46 16.55
C THR A 116 -4.75 11.50 15.50
N HIS A 117 -5.41 11.37 14.35
CA HIS A 117 -5.06 10.40 13.33
C HIS A 117 -5.20 11.00 11.93
N VAL A 118 -4.51 10.39 10.98
CA VAL A 118 -4.67 10.64 9.55
C VAL A 118 -5.18 9.36 8.90
N THR A 119 -6.20 9.48 8.05
CA THR A 119 -6.72 8.35 7.29
C THR A 119 -6.35 8.51 5.83
N VAL A 120 -5.78 7.45 5.24
CA VAL A 120 -5.52 7.35 3.80
C VAL A 120 -6.43 6.28 3.23
N LYS A 121 -7.22 6.66 2.23
CA LYS A 121 -8.14 5.78 1.52
C LYS A 121 -7.65 5.59 0.10
N VAL A 122 -7.58 4.34 -0.35
CA VAL A 122 -7.24 3.96 -1.73
C VAL A 122 -8.46 3.25 -2.32
N TYR A 123 -9.15 3.95 -3.20
CA TYR A 123 -10.36 3.51 -3.86
C TYR A 123 -10.07 3.12 -5.31
N ASN A 124 -10.72 2.05 -5.77
CA ASN A 124 -10.81 1.73 -7.18
C ASN A 124 -12.20 1.23 -7.59
N GLU A 125 -12.62 1.59 -8.79
CA GLU A 125 -13.78 1.02 -9.46
C GLU A 125 -13.37 -0.18 -10.31
N GLY A 126 -14.04 -1.32 -10.15
CA GLY A 126 -13.66 -2.54 -10.88
C GLY A 126 -14.24 -3.81 -10.29
N ALA A 127 -13.43 -4.87 -10.26
CA ALA A 127 -13.91 -6.22 -9.94
C ALA A 127 -14.54 -6.35 -8.54
N GLY A 128 -14.12 -5.50 -7.59
CA GLY A 128 -14.51 -5.59 -6.19
C GLY A 128 -14.17 -6.94 -5.55
N ILE A 129 -14.66 -7.13 -4.34
CA ILE A 129 -14.47 -8.31 -3.50
C ILE A 129 -15.85 -8.79 -3.07
N ALA A 130 -16.08 -10.10 -3.09
CA ALA A 130 -17.33 -10.68 -2.60
C ALA A 130 -17.43 -10.53 -1.08
N GLU A 131 -18.64 -10.40 -0.54
CA GLU A 131 -18.84 -10.23 0.91
C GLU A 131 -18.28 -11.41 1.71
N GLU A 132 -18.40 -12.63 1.18
CA GLU A 132 -17.82 -13.86 1.74
C GLU A 132 -16.28 -13.89 1.75
N ASP A 133 -15.65 -13.12 0.85
CA ASP A 133 -14.19 -13.05 0.72
C ASP A 133 -13.58 -11.98 1.65
N LEU A 134 -14.36 -10.95 2.04
CA LEU A 134 -13.89 -9.80 2.83
C LEU A 134 -13.16 -10.20 4.14
N PRO A 135 -13.63 -11.19 4.93
CA PRO A 135 -12.94 -11.63 6.13
C PRO A 135 -11.54 -12.22 5.87
N HIS A 136 -11.30 -12.70 4.64
CA HIS A 136 -10.13 -13.49 4.27
C HIS A 136 -9.12 -12.73 3.42
N VAL A 137 -9.43 -11.50 2.97
CA VAL A 137 -8.54 -10.71 2.09
C VAL A 137 -7.16 -10.42 2.68
N PHE A 138 -7.05 -10.43 4.01
CA PHE A 138 -5.79 -10.25 4.72
C PHE A 138 -5.12 -11.57 5.10
N ASP A 139 -5.73 -12.73 4.79
CA ASP A 139 -5.15 -14.04 5.05
C ASP A 139 -3.98 -14.33 4.10
N ARG A 140 -3.03 -15.11 4.61
CA ARG A 140 -1.84 -15.49 3.86
C ARG A 140 -2.20 -16.37 2.66
N PHE A 141 -1.62 -16.06 1.50
CA PHE A 141 -1.85 -16.76 0.24
C PHE A 141 -3.28 -16.66 -0.31
N TYR A 142 -4.10 -15.77 0.26
CA TYR A 142 -5.47 -15.63 -0.15
C TYR A 142 -5.59 -14.93 -1.51
N LYS A 143 -6.44 -15.50 -2.37
CA LYS A 143 -6.84 -14.97 -3.67
C LYS A 143 -8.25 -15.45 -4.00
N SER A 144 -9.15 -14.52 -4.28
CA SER A 144 -10.45 -14.87 -4.86
C SER A 144 -10.27 -15.46 -6.26
N ASP A 145 -11.18 -16.33 -6.69
CA ASP A 145 -11.03 -17.03 -7.98
C ASP A 145 -10.94 -16.10 -9.19
N LYS A 146 -11.68 -14.98 -9.17
CA LYS A 146 -11.60 -13.94 -10.21
C LYS A 146 -10.23 -13.24 -10.24
N SER A 147 -9.59 -13.07 -9.08
CA SER A 147 -8.27 -12.43 -8.99
C SER A 147 -7.11 -13.32 -9.48
N ARG A 148 -7.30 -14.65 -9.54
CA ARG A 148 -6.27 -15.60 -10.02
C ARG A 148 -5.91 -15.41 -11.49
N GLY A 149 -6.89 -15.04 -12.32
CA GLY A 149 -6.67 -14.79 -13.76
C GLY A 149 -6.03 -13.42 -14.06
N LEU A 150 -6.41 -12.40 -13.29
CA LEU A 150 -5.92 -11.01 -13.40
C LEU A 150 -4.52 -10.85 -12.80
N ASP A 151 -4.19 -11.63 -11.78
CA ASP A 151 -2.90 -11.59 -11.09
C ASP A 151 -2.21 -12.95 -11.13
N LYS A 152 -1.64 -13.28 -12.29
CA LYS A 152 -0.91 -14.54 -12.48
C LYS A 152 0.42 -14.59 -11.73
N THR A 153 0.95 -13.45 -11.31
CA THR A 153 2.29 -13.34 -10.70
C THR A 153 2.28 -13.16 -9.19
N GLY A 154 1.22 -12.58 -8.62
CA GLY A 154 1.11 -12.38 -7.17
C GLY A 154 0.88 -13.71 -6.45
N VAL A 155 1.37 -13.81 -5.22
CA VAL A 155 1.24 -15.04 -4.41
C VAL A 155 0.25 -14.86 -3.26
N GLY A 156 -0.49 -13.74 -3.23
CA GLY A 156 -1.47 -13.47 -2.17
C GLY A 156 -0.83 -13.09 -0.84
N LEU A 157 0.38 -12.50 -0.88
CA LEU A 157 1.08 -12.03 0.33
C LEU A 157 0.97 -10.53 0.54
N GLY A 158 0.60 -9.73 -0.47
CA GLY A 158 0.63 -8.27 -0.39
C GLY A 158 -0.23 -7.71 0.75
N LEU A 159 -1.52 -8.07 0.78
CA LEU A 159 -2.45 -7.61 1.82
C LEU A 159 -2.14 -8.19 3.19
N TYR A 160 -1.68 -9.45 3.26
CA TYR A 160 -1.19 -10.05 4.50
C TYR A 160 0.00 -9.26 5.07
N ILE A 161 0.99 -8.90 4.25
CA ILE A 161 2.12 -8.05 4.66
C ILE A 161 1.60 -6.70 5.17
N CYS A 162 0.63 -6.08 4.47
CA CYS A 162 0.03 -4.84 4.93
C CYS A 162 -0.56 -5.00 6.33
N LYS A 163 -1.35 -6.06 6.55
CA LYS A 163 -1.97 -6.33 7.84
C LYS A 163 -0.92 -6.55 8.94
N THR A 164 0.10 -7.37 8.69
CA THR A 164 1.19 -7.63 9.65
C THR A 164 1.95 -6.34 10.00
N ILE A 165 2.27 -5.49 9.03
CA ILE A 165 2.93 -4.20 9.28
C ILE A 165 2.07 -3.30 10.16
N MET A 166 0.80 -3.15 9.79
CA MET A 166 -0.13 -2.27 10.51
C MET A 166 -0.36 -2.77 11.94
N ASP A 167 -0.54 -4.08 12.13
CA ASP A 167 -0.70 -4.68 13.45
C ASP A 167 0.54 -4.50 14.33
N ASN A 168 1.76 -4.65 13.79
CA ASN A 168 3.01 -4.43 14.53
C ASN A 168 3.26 -2.95 14.87
N LEU A 169 2.75 -2.04 14.05
CA LEU A 169 2.83 -0.60 14.30
C LEU A 169 1.74 -0.10 15.25
N GLU A 170 0.79 -0.96 15.61
CA GLU A 170 -0.44 -0.66 16.36
C GLU A 170 -1.38 0.30 15.62
N GLU A 171 -1.39 0.21 14.30
CA GLU A 171 -2.18 1.05 13.39
C GLU A 171 -3.30 0.22 12.72
N THR A 172 -4.30 0.89 12.14
CA THR A 172 -5.49 0.20 11.61
C THR A 172 -5.49 0.13 10.09
N ILE A 173 -5.84 -1.03 9.55
CA ILE A 173 -6.20 -1.24 8.14
C ILE A 173 -7.58 -1.88 8.02
N SER A 174 -8.39 -1.41 7.08
CA SER A 174 -9.72 -1.94 6.79
C SER A 174 -10.02 -1.92 5.29
N VAL A 175 -11.09 -2.61 4.91
CA VAL A 175 -11.58 -2.66 3.52
C VAL A 175 -13.10 -2.56 3.49
N VAL A 176 -13.61 -1.86 2.50
CA VAL A 176 -15.01 -1.86 2.09
C VAL A 176 -15.05 -2.16 0.61
N SER A 177 -15.88 -3.09 0.17
CA SER A 177 -15.97 -3.43 -1.25
C SER A 177 -17.34 -3.95 -1.60
N ARG A 178 -17.73 -3.72 -2.86
CA ARG A 178 -18.89 -4.33 -3.46
C ARG A 178 -18.50 -5.03 -4.75
N GLN A 179 -18.79 -6.33 -4.81
CA GLN A 179 -18.40 -7.17 -5.95
C GLN A 179 -18.95 -6.61 -7.26
N GLY A 180 -18.07 -6.48 -8.25
CA GLY A 180 -18.39 -5.95 -9.58
C GLY A 180 -18.51 -4.42 -9.67
N GLU A 181 -18.39 -3.71 -8.54
CA GLU A 181 -18.51 -2.24 -8.52
C GLU A 181 -17.20 -1.59 -8.08
N ASN A 182 -16.75 -1.82 -6.85
CA ASN A 182 -15.63 -1.07 -6.28
C ASN A 182 -14.94 -1.76 -5.09
N CYS A 183 -13.77 -1.25 -4.72
CA CYS A 183 -13.04 -1.60 -3.50
C CYS A 183 -12.37 -0.35 -2.94
N GLU A 184 -12.41 -0.17 -1.62
CA GLU A 184 -11.74 0.90 -0.89
C GLU A 184 -10.98 0.31 0.30
N PHE A 185 -9.66 0.37 0.25
CA PHE A 185 -8.81 0.08 1.39
C PHE A 185 -8.53 1.36 2.17
N SER A 186 -8.60 1.30 3.49
CA SER A 186 -8.30 2.43 4.37
C SER A 186 -7.20 2.05 5.35
N ILE A 187 -6.21 2.93 5.53
CA ILE A 187 -5.27 2.89 6.65
C ILE A 187 -5.46 4.12 7.53
N THR A 188 -5.38 3.93 8.83
CA THR A 188 -5.39 5.00 9.83
C THR A 188 -4.05 4.99 10.55
N LEU A 189 -3.41 6.15 10.59
CA LEU A 189 -2.09 6.37 11.16
C LEU A 189 -2.15 7.41 12.27
N THR A 190 -1.32 7.25 13.30
CA THR A 190 -1.15 8.25 14.35
C THR A 190 -0.59 9.55 13.78
N LYS A 191 -1.30 10.66 14.00
CA LYS A 191 -0.86 11.99 13.59
C LYS A 191 0.32 12.43 14.46
N PHE A 192 1.40 12.90 13.83
CA PHE A 192 2.50 13.54 14.55
C PHE A 192 2.07 14.93 15.02
N LYS A 193 2.15 15.17 16.32
CA LYS A 193 1.98 16.51 16.90
C LYS A 193 3.35 17.07 17.19
N GLU A 194 3.73 18.12 16.48
CA GLU A 194 4.93 18.87 16.82
C GLU A 194 4.67 19.65 18.12
N ASP A 195 5.34 19.28 19.21
CA ASP A 195 5.26 20.02 20.46
C ASP A 195 5.92 21.40 20.28
N LYS A 196 5.10 22.42 20.03
CA LYS A 196 5.54 23.82 19.91
C LYS A 196 6.04 24.44 21.24
N HIS A 197 6.39 23.66 22.25
CA HIS A 197 6.82 24.16 23.58
C HIS A 197 8.30 23.97 23.91
N SER A 198 9.09 23.28 23.09
CA SER A 198 10.49 22.96 23.42
C SER A 198 11.52 24.03 23.00
N PHE A 199 11.11 25.09 22.28
CA PHE A 199 12.04 26.07 21.69
C PHE A 199 12.14 27.42 22.42
N ARG A 200 11.52 27.60 23.60
CA ARG A 200 11.49 28.90 24.31
C ARG A 200 12.32 29.03 25.58
N GLN A 201 13.13 28.04 25.98
CA GLN A 201 13.85 28.10 27.27
C GLN A 201 15.38 28.25 27.23
N ASN A 202 16.02 28.45 26.07
CA ASN A 202 17.47 28.62 26.00
C ASN A 202 17.90 29.91 25.25
N LEU A 203 17.36 31.06 25.62
CA LEU A 203 18.09 32.32 25.42
C LEU A 203 18.62 32.79 26.77
N PRO A 204 19.95 32.93 26.96
CA PRO A 204 20.49 33.63 28.11
C PRO A 204 20.11 35.12 28.02
N ASP A 205 19.53 35.65 29.10
CA ASP A 205 19.27 37.08 29.24
C ASP A 205 20.60 37.84 29.12
N SER A 206 20.54 38.94 28.36
CA SER A 206 21.66 39.86 28.08
C SER A 206 21.96 40.78 29.25
#